data_AF-A0AAV1K9I6-F1
#
_entry.id   AF-A0AAV1K9I6-F1
#
_cell.length_a   1.000
_cell.length_b   1.000
_cell.length_c   1.000
_cell.angle_alpha   90.00
_cell.angle_beta   90.00
_cell.angle_gamma   90.00
#
_symmetry.space_group_name_H-M   'P 1'
#
loop_
_entity.id
_entity.type
_entity.pdbx_description
1 polymer ?
#
loop_
_entity_poly.entity_id
_entity_poly.type
_entity_poly.pdbx_seq_one_letter_code
_entity_poly.pdbx_strand_id
1 'polypeptide(L)'
;MVLNVNCHDCAAQKGGCKHSVAFLMWLHRRSEEPSPTEKKCYWAKPKLATIGTKFIKAKDMGPSSVTTEDKNTDNTNSDQFFLAVVQSLKENSIKNQLSVYVTKNEYKKLSLHNLVHQYKNEGNNINSADDFIDYCSTKITIEKCHKAEEATVCQASSPLWHELRYCRITASKVHEAAHCKTPDGALIEQIFGAYVPETLSMKRGKRLESNVRAEVAKTRKIVIENCGFFLKPDWPHLGASPDGLTSEYVVEIKCPSTKKGKESFVKNSVIGSKWKAQIQLQMFFCNKVKGLFCVANENFESNKKVEIFEEDYDENYCTDLLEKSTHFWKTSVFPKLVET
;
A
#
# COMPACT_ATOMS: atom_id res chain seq x y z
N MET A 1 -17.39 39.56 6.05
CA MET A 1 -17.75 40.84 5.42
C MET A 1 -16.53 41.75 5.48
N VAL A 2 -16.04 42.23 4.34
CA VAL A 2 -14.84 43.10 4.30
C VAL A 2 -15.26 44.55 4.53
N LEU A 3 -14.65 45.22 5.51
CA LEU A 3 -15.04 46.58 5.94
C LEU A 3 -14.24 47.69 5.23
N ASN A 4 -12.97 47.46 4.87
CA ASN A 4 -12.14 48.40 4.11
C ASN A 4 -10.96 47.67 3.43
N VAL A 5 -10.45 48.18 2.31
CA VAL A 5 -9.26 47.69 1.60
C VAL A 5 -8.41 48.86 1.11
N ASN A 6 -7.21 49.00 1.69
CA ASN A 6 -6.25 50.05 1.35
C ASN A 6 -5.06 49.46 0.60
N CYS A 7 -4.64 50.11 -0.49
CA CYS A 7 -3.40 49.78 -1.20
C CYS A 7 -2.40 50.91 -0.97
N HIS A 8 -1.29 50.62 -0.29
CA HIS A 8 -0.35 51.65 0.18
C HIS A 8 0.71 52.05 -0.86
N ASP A 9 0.95 51.22 -1.88
CA ASP A 9 2.05 51.39 -2.84
C ASP A 9 1.57 51.60 -4.28
N CYS A 10 0.41 52.23 -4.46
CA CYS A 10 -0.21 52.46 -5.76
C CYS A 10 -0.55 53.93 -5.97
N ALA A 11 -0.17 54.51 -7.12
CA ALA A 11 -0.48 55.90 -7.45
C ALA A 11 -1.98 56.25 -7.44
N ALA A 12 -2.85 55.24 -7.59
CA ALA A 12 -4.32 55.35 -7.53
C ALA A 12 -4.90 55.02 -6.13
N GLN A 13 -4.20 55.35 -5.05
CA GLN A 13 -4.54 55.00 -3.67
C GLN A 13 -5.88 55.57 -3.17
N LYS A 14 -6.37 56.68 -3.75
CA LYS A 14 -7.60 57.39 -3.31
C LYS A 14 -8.93 56.74 -3.73
N GLY A 15 -8.93 55.43 -3.99
CA GLY A 15 -10.13 54.64 -4.30
C GLY A 15 -10.22 54.30 -5.78
N GLY A 16 -9.91 53.04 -6.11
CA GLY A 16 -9.99 52.52 -7.48
C GLY A 16 -8.73 51.82 -8.00
N CYS A 17 -7.69 51.62 -7.17
CA CYS A 17 -6.50 50.89 -7.62
C CYS A 17 -6.84 49.44 -8.00
N LYS A 18 -6.40 49.01 -9.19
CA LYS A 18 -6.59 47.65 -9.73
C LYS A 18 -6.13 46.54 -8.78
N HIS A 19 -5.13 46.81 -7.93
CA HIS A 19 -4.63 45.85 -6.95
C HIS A 19 -5.65 45.58 -5.84
N SER A 20 -6.29 46.63 -5.30
CA SER A 20 -7.34 46.48 -4.28
C SER A 20 -8.53 45.70 -4.85
N VAL A 21 -8.92 46.00 -6.09
CA VAL A 21 -10.03 45.31 -6.77
C VAL A 21 -9.68 43.85 -7.06
N ALA A 22 -8.48 43.57 -7.57
CA ALA A 22 -8.01 42.21 -7.83
C ALA A 22 -7.93 41.39 -6.54
N PHE A 23 -7.44 41.99 -5.45
CA PHE A 23 -7.36 41.34 -4.15
C PHE A 23 -8.74 41.06 -3.57
N LEU A 24 -9.68 42.02 -3.64
CA LEU A 24 -11.07 41.83 -3.22
C LEU A 24 -11.77 40.72 -4.01
N MET A 25 -11.61 40.70 -5.33
CA MET A 25 -12.18 39.66 -6.19
C MET A 25 -11.57 38.28 -5.91
N TRP A 26 -10.27 38.23 -5.64
CA TRP A 26 -9.60 37.00 -5.23
C TRP A 26 -10.10 36.51 -3.87
N LEU A 27 -10.22 37.41 -2.88
CA LEU A 27 -10.70 37.08 -1.54
C LEU A 27 -12.15 36.59 -1.58
N HIS A 28 -13.01 37.24 -2.37
CA HIS A 28 -14.39 36.81 -2.63
C HIS A 28 -14.41 35.39 -3.22
N ARG A 29 -13.66 35.15 -4.30
CA ARG A 29 -13.57 33.82 -4.93
C ARG A 29 -13.08 32.76 -3.96
N ARG A 30 -12.11 33.06 -3.09
CA ARG A 30 -11.65 32.10 -2.07
C ARG A 30 -12.67 31.87 -0.96
N SER A 31 -13.47 32.87 -0.61
CA SER A 31 -14.57 32.68 0.35
C SER A 31 -15.73 31.85 -0.23
N GLU A 32 -15.83 31.78 -1.56
CA GLU A 32 -16.75 30.87 -2.26
C GLU A 32 -16.14 29.49 -2.54
N GLU A 33 -14.83 29.30 -2.36
CA GLU A 33 -14.21 27.98 -2.42
C GLU A 33 -14.74 27.17 -1.22
N PRO A 34 -15.40 26.01 -1.43
CA PRO A 34 -15.85 25.18 -0.33
C PRO A 34 -14.64 24.79 0.52
N SER A 35 -14.79 24.87 1.84
CA SER A 35 -13.75 24.43 2.77
C SER A 35 -13.25 23.01 2.40
N PRO A 36 -12.00 22.63 2.73
CA PRO A 36 -11.53 21.27 2.49
C PRO A 36 -12.43 20.19 3.10
N THR A 37 -13.20 20.56 4.12
CA THR A 37 -14.25 19.78 4.78
C THR A 37 -15.62 19.79 4.08
N GLU A 38 -15.89 20.77 3.21
CA GLU A 38 -17.12 20.88 2.38
C GLU A 38 -16.99 20.27 0.98
N LYS A 39 -15.78 19.88 0.55
CA LYS A 39 -15.65 18.99 -0.60
C LYS A 39 -16.31 17.66 -0.24
N LYS A 40 -17.57 17.49 -0.64
CA LYS A 40 -18.34 16.25 -0.50
C LYS A 40 -17.47 15.07 -0.87
N CYS A 41 -17.22 14.22 0.12
CA CYS A 41 -16.65 12.90 -0.08
C CYS A 41 -17.52 12.17 -1.13
N TYR A 42 -16.91 11.58 -2.15
CA TYR A 42 -17.59 10.76 -3.17
C TYR A 42 -18.14 9.43 -2.62
N TRP A 43 -18.25 9.28 -1.30
CA TRP A 43 -19.27 8.44 -0.70
C TRP A 43 -20.60 9.18 -0.76
N ALA A 44 -21.20 9.23 -1.96
CA ALA A 44 -22.62 9.51 -2.04
C ALA A 44 -23.33 8.45 -1.19
N LYS A 45 -23.91 8.88 -0.07
CA LYS A 45 -24.88 8.09 0.67
C LYS A 45 -25.86 7.49 -0.37
N PRO A 46 -26.04 6.16 -0.43
CA PRO A 46 -27.01 5.55 -1.34
C PRO A 46 -28.34 6.27 -1.15
N LYS A 47 -29.17 6.43 -2.20
CA LYS A 47 -30.49 7.08 -2.10
C LYS A 47 -31.39 6.50 -0.97
N LEU A 48 -31.06 5.31 -0.47
CA LEU A 48 -31.66 4.66 0.70
C LEU A 48 -31.34 5.32 2.06
N ALA A 49 -30.28 6.13 2.16
CA ALA A 49 -29.84 6.77 3.41
C ALA A 49 -30.56 8.09 3.71
N THR A 50 -31.49 8.53 2.84
CA THR A 50 -32.28 9.75 3.01
C THR A 50 -33.66 9.49 3.62
N ILE A 51 -34.03 8.23 3.87
CA ILE A 51 -35.29 7.89 4.54
C ILE A 51 -35.02 7.78 6.05
N GLY A 52 -35.63 8.70 6.80
CA GLY A 52 -35.47 8.83 8.25
C GLY A 52 -35.89 7.60 9.04
N THR A 53 -35.14 7.33 10.10
CA THR A 53 -35.47 6.51 11.29
C THR A 53 -36.26 5.24 11.03
N LYS A 54 -35.57 4.16 10.62
CA LYS A 54 -35.96 2.76 10.92
C LYS A 54 -34.82 1.81 10.53
N PHE A 55 -33.73 1.84 11.28
CA PHE A 55 -32.76 0.75 11.19
C PHE A 55 -33.31 -0.43 12.00
N ILE A 56 -33.67 -1.49 11.29
CA ILE A 56 -33.94 -2.80 11.90
C ILE A 56 -32.56 -3.36 12.25
N LYS A 57 -32.26 -3.57 13.53
CA LYS A 57 -31.00 -4.24 13.90
C LYS A 57 -31.07 -5.66 13.33
N ALA A 58 -29.94 -6.30 13.02
CA ALA A 58 -29.97 -7.66 12.46
C ALA A 58 -30.78 -8.66 13.31
N LYS A 59 -30.80 -8.46 14.64
CA LYS A 59 -31.63 -9.20 15.59
C LYS A 59 -33.15 -8.95 15.49
N ASP A 60 -33.55 -7.84 14.88
CA ASP A 60 -34.95 -7.41 14.72
C ASP A 60 -35.50 -7.79 13.33
N MET A 61 -34.70 -8.46 12.48
CA MET A 61 -35.09 -8.92 11.13
C MET A 61 -35.73 -10.32 11.13
N GLY A 62 -35.88 -10.96 12.28
CA GLY A 62 -36.60 -12.21 12.46
C GLY A 62 -37.96 -11.98 13.15
N PRO A 63 -38.97 -12.84 12.92
CA PRO A 63 -40.28 -12.68 13.56
C PRO A 63 -40.14 -12.72 15.10
N SER A 64 -40.64 -11.67 15.76
CA SER A 64 -40.69 -11.53 17.22
C SER A 64 -41.79 -12.40 17.84
N SER A 65 -41.69 -13.71 17.63
CA SER A 65 -42.33 -14.80 18.37
C SER A 65 -42.34 -16.01 17.43
N VAL A 66 -41.31 -16.85 17.52
CA VAL A 66 -41.56 -18.27 17.29
C VAL A 66 -41.91 -18.83 18.65
N THR A 67 -43.19 -18.73 18.99
CA THR A 67 -43.82 -19.81 19.74
C THR A 67 -43.45 -21.11 19.03
N THR A 68 -42.94 -22.05 19.82
CA THR A 68 -42.74 -23.45 19.46
C THR A 68 -43.75 -23.93 18.43
N GLU A 69 -43.23 -24.72 17.48
CA GLU A 69 -43.91 -25.44 16.39
C GLU A 69 -43.85 -24.77 15.03
N ASP A 70 -42.68 -24.88 14.38
CA ASP A 70 -42.66 -25.50 13.05
C ASP A 70 -41.35 -26.25 12.83
N LYS A 71 -41.49 -27.57 12.70
CA LYS A 71 -40.42 -28.51 12.35
C LYS A 71 -40.16 -28.39 10.85
N ASN A 72 -38.88 -28.45 10.48
CA ASN A 72 -38.37 -28.71 9.12
C ASN A 72 -38.52 -27.57 8.10
N THR A 73 -37.63 -26.56 8.19
CA THR A 73 -37.05 -26.00 6.98
C THR A 73 -35.56 -26.30 6.98
N ASP A 74 -35.18 -27.16 6.04
CA ASP A 74 -33.85 -27.67 5.82
C ASP A 74 -32.85 -26.51 5.62
N ASN A 75 -31.97 -26.30 6.59
CA ASN A 75 -30.82 -25.39 6.52
C ASN A 75 -29.82 -25.77 5.41
N THR A 76 -30.06 -26.88 4.70
CA THR A 76 -29.22 -27.39 3.60
C THR A 76 -29.33 -26.54 2.34
N ASN A 77 -30.45 -25.85 2.11
CA ASN A 77 -30.71 -25.13 0.85
C ASN A 77 -29.97 -23.78 0.73
N SER A 78 -29.82 -23.02 1.82
CA SER A 78 -29.07 -21.75 1.79
C SER A 78 -27.57 -21.97 1.58
N ASP A 79 -27.04 -23.00 2.23
CA ASP A 79 -25.65 -23.41 2.07
C ASP A 79 -25.41 -23.99 0.68
N GLN A 80 -26.34 -24.77 0.12
CA GLN A 80 -26.27 -25.24 -1.26
C GLN A 80 -26.27 -24.10 -2.27
N PHE A 81 -27.10 -23.07 -2.09
CA PHE A 81 -27.10 -21.91 -2.98
C PHE A 81 -25.75 -21.17 -2.93
N PHE A 82 -25.24 -20.90 -1.73
CA PHE A 82 -23.95 -20.24 -1.58
C PHE A 82 -22.82 -21.08 -2.18
N LEU A 83 -22.81 -22.40 -1.93
CA LEU A 83 -21.85 -23.33 -2.53
C LEU A 83 -21.96 -23.40 -4.05
N ALA A 84 -23.17 -23.36 -4.62
CA ALA A 84 -23.40 -23.34 -6.06
C ALA A 84 -22.92 -22.03 -6.70
N VAL A 85 -23.15 -20.89 -6.05
CA VAL A 85 -22.61 -19.59 -6.47
C VAL A 85 -21.08 -19.62 -6.41
N VAL A 86 -20.49 -20.15 -5.33
CA VAL A 86 -19.04 -20.32 -5.18
C VAL A 86 -18.45 -21.19 -6.28
N GLN A 87 -19.10 -22.30 -6.59
CA GLN A 87 -18.69 -23.24 -7.63
C GLN A 87 -18.74 -22.59 -9.02
N SER A 88 -19.85 -21.92 -9.34
CA SER A 88 -20.04 -21.21 -10.60
C SER A 88 -19.04 -20.06 -10.79
N LEU A 89 -18.69 -19.33 -9.72
CA LEU A 89 -17.65 -18.30 -9.76
C LEU A 89 -16.26 -18.87 -10.07
N LYS A 90 -15.94 -20.07 -9.54
CA LYS A 90 -14.67 -20.76 -9.81
C LYS A 90 -14.60 -21.28 -11.25
N GLU A 91 -15.66 -21.93 -11.72
CA GLU A 91 -15.73 -22.56 -13.05
C GLU A 91 -15.71 -21.51 -14.17
N ASN A 92 -16.40 -20.38 -13.98
CA ASN A 92 -16.55 -19.35 -15.00
C ASN A 92 -15.55 -18.19 -14.89
N SER A 93 -14.60 -18.24 -13.94
CA SER A 93 -13.58 -17.20 -13.72
C SER A 93 -14.16 -15.77 -13.61
N ILE A 94 -15.35 -15.62 -13.02
CA ILE A 94 -16.07 -14.34 -12.96
C ILE A 94 -15.43 -13.44 -11.89
N LYS A 95 -14.83 -12.32 -12.31
CA LYS A 95 -14.22 -11.33 -11.41
C LYS A 95 -15.29 -10.38 -10.84
N ASN A 96 -15.69 -10.58 -9.59
CA ASN A 96 -16.52 -9.66 -8.79
C ASN A 96 -16.06 -9.62 -7.32
N GLN A 97 -16.67 -8.77 -6.48
CA GLN A 97 -16.28 -8.64 -5.07
C GLN A 97 -16.40 -9.97 -4.30
N LEU A 98 -17.44 -10.77 -4.54
CA LEU A 98 -17.61 -12.08 -3.91
C LEU A 98 -16.51 -13.05 -4.35
N SER A 99 -16.15 -13.07 -5.63
CA SER A 99 -15.10 -13.93 -6.17
C SER A 99 -13.75 -13.68 -5.47
N VAL A 100 -13.47 -12.46 -5.01
CA VAL A 100 -12.25 -12.15 -4.25
C VAL A 100 -12.24 -12.89 -2.90
N TYR A 101 -13.38 -13.03 -2.24
CA TYR A 101 -13.50 -13.76 -0.96
C TYR A 101 -13.65 -15.27 -1.15
N VAL A 102 -14.21 -15.68 -2.29
CA VAL A 102 -14.67 -17.04 -2.56
C VAL A 102 -13.66 -17.88 -3.35
N THR A 103 -12.89 -17.26 -4.24
CA THR A 103 -11.71 -17.91 -4.81
C THR A 103 -10.68 -18.02 -3.70
N LYS A 104 -10.62 -19.22 -3.10
CA LYS A 104 -9.62 -19.57 -2.10
C LYS A 104 -8.25 -19.52 -2.78
N ASN A 105 -7.64 -18.35 -2.81
CA ASN A 105 -6.21 -18.26 -3.00
C ASN A 105 -5.58 -18.76 -1.69
N GLU A 106 -5.04 -19.97 -1.74
CA GLU A 106 -4.48 -20.65 -0.58
C GLU A 106 -3.43 -19.82 0.16
N TYR A 107 -2.72 -18.95 -0.57
CA TYR A 107 -1.69 -18.07 -0.03
C TYR A 107 -2.24 -16.86 0.72
N LYS A 108 -3.55 -16.56 0.64
CA LYS A 108 -4.17 -15.56 1.53
C LYS A 108 -4.01 -15.92 3.01
N LYS A 109 -3.91 -17.22 3.34
CA LYS A 109 -3.64 -17.67 4.71
C LYS A 109 -2.29 -17.19 5.26
N LEU A 110 -1.39 -16.71 4.40
CA LEU A 110 -0.12 -16.10 4.77
C LEU A 110 -0.27 -14.61 5.10
N SER A 111 -1.44 -13.99 4.95
CA SER A 111 -1.62 -12.59 5.37
C SER A 111 -1.57 -12.48 6.88
N LEU A 112 -1.00 -11.38 7.39
CA LEU A 112 -0.91 -11.17 8.83
C LEU A 112 -2.28 -11.08 9.50
N HIS A 113 -3.29 -10.58 8.78
CA HIS A 113 -4.67 -10.54 9.25
C HIS A 113 -5.26 -11.95 9.46
N ASN A 114 -5.04 -12.86 8.51
CA ASN A 114 -5.46 -14.25 8.69
C ASN A 114 -4.66 -14.98 9.76
N LEU A 115 -3.36 -14.71 9.85
CA LEU A 115 -2.48 -15.32 10.85
C LEU A 115 -2.83 -14.85 12.27
N VAL A 116 -3.13 -13.56 12.48
CA VAL A 116 -3.53 -13.07 13.82
C VAL A 116 -4.86 -13.67 14.25
N HIS A 117 -5.82 -13.85 13.33
CA HIS A 117 -7.07 -14.51 13.64
C HIS A 117 -6.88 -16.00 14.01
N GLN A 118 -6.01 -16.72 13.29
CA GLN A 118 -5.66 -18.10 13.65
C GLN A 118 -4.95 -18.17 15.01
N TYR A 119 -4.00 -17.26 15.24
CA TYR A 119 -3.25 -17.15 16.49
C TYR A 119 -4.18 -16.94 17.71
N LYS A 120 -5.17 -16.04 17.57
CA LYS A 120 -6.22 -15.81 18.58
C LYS A 120 -7.08 -17.05 18.82
N ASN A 121 -7.53 -17.71 17.76
CA ASN A 121 -8.39 -18.89 17.84
C ASN A 121 -7.72 -20.10 18.49
N GLU A 122 -6.40 -20.22 18.33
CA GLU A 122 -5.60 -21.26 18.96
C GLU A 122 -5.32 -20.96 20.46
N GLY A 123 -5.83 -19.85 21.01
CA GLY A 123 -5.71 -19.50 22.43
C GLY A 123 -4.35 -18.95 22.84
N ASN A 124 -3.55 -18.47 21.88
CA ASN A 124 -2.21 -17.97 22.14
C ASN A 124 -2.21 -16.57 22.80
N ASN A 125 -1.06 -16.18 23.34
CA ASN A 125 -0.88 -14.92 24.06
C ASN A 125 -0.81 -13.68 23.14
N ILE A 126 -1.95 -13.00 22.96
CA ILE A 126 -2.05 -11.79 22.14
C ILE A 126 -1.25 -10.57 22.62
N ASN A 127 -0.64 -10.64 23.81
CA ASN A 127 0.14 -9.52 24.37
C ASN A 127 1.62 -9.56 23.97
N SER A 128 2.10 -10.67 23.38
CA SER A 128 3.49 -10.82 22.97
C SER A 128 3.62 -10.76 21.44
N ALA A 129 4.22 -9.68 20.94
CA ALA A 129 4.52 -9.55 19.52
C ALA A 129 5.58 -10.57 19.06
N ASP A 130 6.50 -10.94 19.96
CA ASP A 130 7.52 -11.96 19.73
C ASP A 130 6.88 -13.34 19.53
N ASP A 131 6.00 -13.76 20.44
CA ASP A 131 5.29 -15.05 20.33
C ASP A 131 4.49 -15.14 19.03
N PHE A 132 3.90 -14.02 18.58
CA PHE A 132 3.20 -13.96 17.30
C PHE A 132 4.13 -14.05 16.09
N ILE A 133 5.31 -13.40 16.14
CA ILE A 133 6.33 -13.52 15.08
C ILE A 133 6.83 -14.96 15.00
N ASP A 134 7.12 -15.60 16.13
CA ASP A 134 7.54 -17.00 16.20
C ASP A 134 6.45 -17.91 15.62
N TYR A 135 5.19 -17.70 16.02
CA TYR A 135 4.05 -18.39 15.45
C TYR A 135 3.98 -18.25 13.92
N CYS A 136 4.09 -17.02 13.40
CA CYS A 136 4.07 -16.78 11.97
C CYS A 136 5.23 -17.50 11.25
N SER A 137 6.42 -17.52 11.85
CA SER A 137 7.60 -18.19 11.31
C SER A 137 7.37 -19.70 11.14
N THR A 138 6.55 -20.34 11.99
CA THR A 138 6.16 -21.75 11.81
C THR A 138 5.17 -21.98 10.66
N LYS A 139 4.34 -20.98 10.32
CA LYS A 139 3.27 -21.12 9.31
C LYS A 139 3.72 -20.70 7.91
N ILE A 140 4.61 -19.69 7.83
CA ILE A 140 5.19 -19.15 6.60
C ILE A 140 6.46 -19.94 6.28
N THR A 141 6.34 -21.06 5.58
CA THR A 141 7.49 -21.88 5.15
C THR A 141 8.15 -21.31 3.90
N ILE A 142 9.41 -21.66 3.65
CA ILE A 142 10.16 -21.25 2.44
C ILE A 142 9.39 -21.61 1.16
N GLU A 143 8.84 -22.82 1.09
CA GLU A 143 8.02 -23.26 -0.05
C GLU A 143 6.82 -22.34 -0.30
N LYS A 144 6.10 -21.98 0.78
CA LYS A 144 4.96 -21.06 0.68
C LYS A 144 5.39 -19.65 0.30
N CYS A 145 6.57 -19.18 0.73
CA CYS A 145 7.13 -17.90 0.29
C CYS A 145 7.34 -17.89 -1.22
N HIS A 146 7.95 -18.93 -1.78
CA HIS A 146 8.20 -19.04 -3.23
C HIS A 146 6.89 -19.04 -4.01
N LYS A 147 5.90 -19.82 -3.56
CA LYS A 147 4.60 -19.87 -4.23
C LYS A 147 3.81 -18.56 -4.11
N ALA A 148 3.91 -17.87 -2.98
CA ALA A 148 3.31 -16.56 -2.81
C ALA A 148 3.94 -15.52 -3.76
N GLU A 149 5.25 -15.57 -3.96
CA GLU A 149 5.97 -14.73 -4.92
C GLU A 149 5.48 -14.99 -6.36
N GLU A 150 5.45 -16.26 -6.80
CA GLU A 150 4.94 -16.67 -8.12
C GLU A 150 3.50 -16.15 -8.34
N ALA A 151 2.63 -16.32 -7.33
CA ALA A 151 1.23 -15.90 -7.38
C ALA A 151 1.04 -14.37 -7.34
N THR A 152 2.10 -13.60 -7.08
CA THR A 152 2.08 -12.14 -6.97
C THR A 152 2.96 -11.43 -7.98
N VAL A 153 3.48 -12.12 -9.01
CA VAL A 153 4.34 -11.55 -10.06
C VAL A 153 3.74 -10.34 -10.79
N CYS A 154 2.40 -10.26 -10.87
CA CYS A 154 1.68 -9.11 -11.44
C CYS A 154 1.55 -7.91 -10.50
N GLN A 155 2.17 -7.97 -9.31
CA GLN A 155 2.26 -6.93 -8.29
C GLN A 155 0.98 -6.13 -8.09
N ALA A 156 0.96 -4.84 -8.44
CA ALA A 156 -0.17 -3.94 -8.19
C ALA A 156 -1.50 -4.40 -8.81
N SER A 157 -1.46 -5.26 -9.83
CA SER A 157 -2.65 -5.87 -10.44
C SER A 157 -3.12 -7.14 -9.73
N SER A 158 -2.36 -7.67 -8.77
CA SER A 158 -2.69 -8.86 -7.98
C SER A 158 -3.36 -8.48 -6.66
N PRO A 159 -4.61 -8.88 -6.39
CA PRO A 159 -5.24 -8.68 -5.09
C PRO A 159 -4.48 -9.38 -3.95
N LEU A 160 -3.88 -10.55 -4.21
CA LEU A 160 -3.06 -11.25 -3.23
C LEU A 160 -1.83 -10.42 -2.83
N TRP A 161 -1.22 -9.70 -3.77
CA TRP A 161 -0.08 -8.83 -3.48
C TRP A 161 -0.44 -7.72 -2.48
N HIS A 162 -1.62 -7.11 -2.62
CA HIS A 162 -2.12 -6.12 -1.65
C HIS A 162 -2.40 -6.76 -0.29
N GLU A 163 -3.06 -7.91 -0.28
CA GLU A 163 -3.39 -8.68 0.93
C GLU A 163 -2.14 -9.09 1.71
N LEU A 164 -1.09 -9.56 1.02
CA LEU A 164 0.16 -9.94 1.69
C LEU A 164 0.94 -8.73 2.19
N ARG A 165 0.77 -7.55 1.62
CA ARG A 165 1.43 -6.32 2.12
C ARG A 165 0.72 -5.71 3.32
N TYR A 166 -0.56 -6.00 3.49
CA TYR A 166 -1.38 -5.48 4.58
C TYR A 166 -0.76 -5.83 5.94
N CYS A 167 -0.62 -4.81 6.79
CA CYS A 167 0.02 -4.86 8.12
C CYS A 167 1.52 -5.24 8.13
N ARG A 168 2.17 -5.41 6.97
CA ARG A 168 3.63 -5.64 6.88
C ARG A 168 4.38 -4.34 6.60
N ILE A 169 5.58 -4.21 7.16
CA ILE A 169 6.52 -3.16 6.75
C ILE A 169 7.15 -3.59 5.43
N THR A 170 6.87 -2.83 4.37
CA THR A 170 7.44 -3.11 3.05
C THR A 170 8.73 -2.32 2.83
N ALA A 171 9.59 -2.79 1.91
CA ALA A 171 10.85 -2.12 1.56
C ALA A 171 10.70 -0.62 1.27
N SER A 172 9.61 -0.18 0.63
CA SER A 172 9.38 1.25 0.34
C SER A 172 8.98 2.10 1.56
N LYS A 173 8.79 1.47 2.73
CA LYS A 173 8.40 2.08 4.01
C LYS A 173 9.36 1.78 5.16
N VAL A 174 10.37 0.95 4.92
CA VAL A 174 11.29 0.48 5.96
C VAL A 174 12.13 1.63 6.54
N HIS A 175 12.53 2.59 5.72
CA HIS A 175 13.24 3.77 6.20
C HIS A 175 12.38 4.58 7.16
N GLU A 176 11.14 4.87 6.78
CA GLU A 176 10.20 5.58 7.66
C GLU A 176 9.95 4.79 8.94
N ALA A 177 9.73 3.48 8.86
CA ALA A 177 9.50 2.63 10.03
C ALA A 177 10.69 2.63 11.01
N ALA A 178 11.92 2.50 10.50
CA ALA A 178 13.12 2.47 11.34
C ALA A 178 13.42 3.81 12.06
N HIS A 179 12.84 4.92 11.59
CA HIS A 179 13.05 6.25 12.17
C HIS A 179 11.80 6.82 12.86
N CYS A 180 10.66 6.12 12.76
CA CYS A 180 9.40 6.58 13.32
C CYS A 180 9.41 6.43 14.84
N LYS A 181 9.07 7.52 15.55
CA LYS A 181 8.95 7.54 17.01
C LYS A 181 7.50 7.70 17.47
N THR A 182 6.57 7.90 16.54
CA THR A 182 5.16 8.12 16.83
C THR A 182 4.42 6.79 16.75
N PRO A 183 3.68 6.38 17.80
CA PRO A 183 2.94 5.12 17.82
C PRO A 183 1.71 5.10 16.90
N ASP A 184 1.31 6.27 16.39
CA ASP A 184 0.16 6.43 15.51
C ASP A 184 0.43 7.48 14.41
N GLY A 185 -0.43 7.49 13.40
CA GLY A 185 -0.46 8.48 12.33
C GLY A 185 -0.31 7.88 10.93
N ALA A 186 0.03 8.75 9.97
CA ALA A 186 -0.04 8.43 8.54
C ALA A 186 0.78 7.21 8.11
N LEU A 187 1.91 6.90 8.77
CA LEU A 187 2.71 5.73 8.46
C LEU A 187 1.97 4.43 8.83
N ILE A 188 1.37 4.39 10.02
CA ILE A 188 0.58 3.24 10.47
C ILE A 188 -0.64 3.07 9.57
N GLU A 189 -1.39 4.15 9.31
CA GLU A 189 -2.53 4.11 8.39
C GLU A 189 -2.12 3.53 7.03
N GLN A 190 -0.97 3.93 6.47
CA GLN A 190 -0.45 3.39 5.22
C GLN A 190 -0.07 1.91 5.31
N ILE A 191 0.49 1.44 6.43
CA ILE A 191 0.78 0.02 6.67
C ILE A 191 -0.53 -0.79 6.76
N PHE A 192 -1.59 -0.19 7.30
CA PHE A 192 -2.97 -0.71 7.31
C PHE A 192 -3.73 -0.43 6.00
N GLY A 193 -3.02 -0.15 4.91
CA GLY A 193 -3.62 -0.06 3.57
C GLY A 193 -4.48 1.19 3.34
N ALA A 194 -4.31 2.25 4.12
CA ALA A 194 -5.00 3.51 3.88
C ALA A 194 -4.78 4.00 2.44
N TYR A 195 -5.87 4.46 1.83
CA TYR A 195 -5.86 4.92 0.46
C TYR A 195 -4.98 6.16 0.30
N VAL A 196 -3.99 6.08 -0.59
CA VAL A 196 -3.17 7.21 -0.99
C VAL A 196 -3.59 7.65 -2.39
N PRO A 197 -4.08 8.88 -2.57
CA PRO A 197 -4.44 9.41 -3.89
C PRO A 197 -3.26 9.34 -4.87
N GLU A 198 -3.55 8.89 -6.09
CA GLU A 198 -2.52 8.71 -7.10
C GLU A 198 -2.01 10.06 -7.63
N THR A 199 -0.72 10.32 -7.44
CA THR A 199 -0.08 11.54 -7.93
C THR A 199 0.35 11.43 -9.39
N LEU A 200 0.61 12.56 -10.06
CA LEU A 200 1.15 12.57 -11.43
C LEU A 200 2.47 11.80 -11.55
N SER A 201 3.32 11.89 -10.51
CA SER A 201 4.59 11.17 -10.44
C SER A 201 4.38 9.66 -10.37
N MET A 202 3.39 9.18 -9.60
CA MET A 202 3.03 7.77 -9.53
C MET A 202 2.49 7.25 -10.86
N LYS A 203 1.61 8.02 -11.51
CA LYS A 203 1.08 7.68 -12.85
C LYS A 203 2.19 7.56 -13.88
N ARG A 204 3.15 8.50 -13.87
CA ARG A 204 4.31 8.44 -14.76
C ARG A 204 5.18 7.21 -14.47
N GLY A 205 5.46 6.92 -13.20
CA GLY A 205 6.17 5.71 -12.77
C GLY A 205 5.58 4.46 -13.39
N LYS A 206 4.31 4.18 -13.10
CA LYS A 206 3.59 3.00 -13.63
C LYS A 206 3.61 2.90 -15.15
N ARG A 207 3.46 4.03 -15.85
CA ARG A 207 3.46 4.06 -17.33
C ARG A 207 4.83 3.70 -17.91
N LEU A 208 5.92 4.15 -17.30
CA LEU A 208 7.26 4.06 -17.88
C LEU A 208 8.10 2.90 -17.36
N GLU A 209 7.74 2.30 -16.23
CA GLU A 209 8.53 1.28 -15.54
C GLU A 209 8.98 0.14 -16.48
N SER A 210 8.08 -0.42 -17.27
CA SER A 210 8.39 -1.50 -18.22
C SER A 210 9.34 -1.04 -19.34
N ASN A 211 9.17 0.18 -19.86
CA ASN A 211 10.06 0.75 -20.86
C ASN A 211 11.47 1.02 -20.30
N VAL A 212 11.55 1.53 -19.06
CA VAL A 212 12.83 1.77 -18.38
C VAL A 212 13.54 0.45 -18.11
N ARG A 213 12.81 -0.58 -17.63
CA ARG A 213 13.34 -1.94 -17.43
C ARG A 213 13.94 -2.50 -18.72
N ALA A 214 13.24 -2.37 -19.84
CA ALA A 214 13.73 -2.82 -21.15
C ALA A 214 15.01 -2.09 -21.59
N GLU A 215 15.10 -0.77 -21.36
CA GLU A 215 16.30 -0.01 -21.72
C GLU A 215 17.50 -0.35 -20.82
N VAL A 216 17.27 -0.59 -19.53
CA VAL A 216 18.30 -1.06 -18.59
C VAL A 216 18.81 -2.44 -19.00
N ALA A 217 17.90 -3.37 -19.30
CA ALA A 217 18.23 -4.72 -19.77
C ALA A 217 19.11 -4.67 -21.04
N LYS A 218 18.72 -3.82 -22.00
CA LYS A 218 19.49 -3.59 -23.24
C LYS A 218 20.87 -2.98 -22.96
N THR A 219 20.93 -1.94 -22.14
CA THR A 219 22.17 -1.19 -21.84
C THR A 219 23.18 -2.06 -21.10
N ARG A 220 22.72 -2.84 -20.11
CA ARG A 220 23.56 -3.73 -19.31
C ARG A 220 23.76 -5.11 -19.95
N LYS A 221 23.03 -5.44 -21.01
CA LYS A 221 23.02 -6.76 -21.66
C LYS A 221 22.69 -7.90 -20.68
N ILE A 222 21.68 -7.67 -19.84
CA ILE A 222 21.19 -8.62 -18.83
C ILE A 222 19.71 -8.90 -19.06
N VAL A 223 19.25 -10.06 -18.59
CA VAL A 223 17.82 -10.38 -18.54
C VAL A 223 17.26 -9.91 -17.20
N ILE A 224 16.19 -9.11 -17.25
CA ILE A 224 15.48 -8.64 -16.05
C ILE A 224 14.07 -9.24 -16.06
N GLU A 225 13.82 -10.11 -15.10
CA GLU A 225 12.56 -10.82 -14.93
C GLU A 225 11.62 -10.03 -14.00
N ASN A 226 10.33 -10.20 -14.22
CA ASN A 226 9.33 -9.73 -13.27
C ASN A 226 9.35 -10.63 -12.03
N CYS A 227 9.03 -10.06 -10.88
CA CYS A 227 8.94 -10.79 -9.62
C CYS A 227 7.78 -10.26 -8.77
N GLY A 228 7.35 -11.07 -7.81
CA GLY A 228 6.22 -10.79 -6.94
C GLY A 228 6.60 -10.16 -5.60
N PHE A 229 5.92 -10.59 -4.55
CA PHE A 229 6.17 -10.18 -3.18
C PHE A 229 6.95 -11.26 -2.43
N PHE A 230 8.15 -10.89 -2.00
CA PHE A 230 9.03 -11.75 -1.23
C PHE A 230 8.69 -11.67 0.26
N LEU A 231 8.53 -12.85 0.85
CA LEU A 231 8.36 -13.09 2.27
C LEU A 231 9.58 -13.87 2.80
N LYS A 232 9.90 -13.71 4.08
CA LYS A 232 10.87 -14.54 4.79
C LYS A 232 10.24 -15.10 6.06
N PRO A 233 10.40 -16.40 6.36
CA PRO A 233 9.89 -17.01 7.59
C PRO A 233 10.33 -16.24 8.84
N ASP A 234 11.63 -15.92 8.94
CA ASP A 234 12.24 -15.27 10.11
C ASP A 234 11.86 -13.79 10.28
N TRP A 235 11.28 -13.17 9.23
CA TRP A 235 10.87 -11.77 9.23
C TRP A 235 9.44 -11.64 8.69
N PRO A 236 8.45 -12.32 9.31
CA PRO A 236 7.12 -12.50 8.74
C PRO A 236 6.32 -11.18 8.70
N HIS A 237 6.73 -10.18 9.48
CA HIS A 237 6.17 -8.83 9.55
C HIS A 237 6.78 -7.84 8.55
N LEU A 238 7.80 -8.26 7.80
CA LEU A 238 8.40 -7.47 6.72
C LEU A 238 8.21 -8.14 5.35
N GLY A 239 8.44 -7.40 4.28
CA GLY A 239 8.44 -7.94 2.93
C GLY A 239 8.94 -6.97 1.87
N ALA A 240 9.21 -7.47 0.67
CA ALA A 240 9.74 -6.67 -0.42
C ALA A 240 9.15 -7.05 -1.78
N SER A 241 8.99 -6.08 -2.67
CA SER A 241 8.75 -6.29 -4.10
C SER A 241 9.72 -5.41 -4.87
N PRO A 242 10.78 -5.98 -5.46
CA PRO A 242 11.60 -5.30 -6.46
C PRO A 242 10.82 -4.96 -7.72
N ASP A 243 11.33 -4.01 -8.51
CA ASP A 243 10.80 -3.73 -9.85
C ASP A 243 11.34 -4.71 -10.91
N GLY A 244 12.34 -5.51 -10.56
CA GLY A 244 12.86 -6.58 -11.39
C GLY A 244 13.94 -7.39 -10.67
N LEU A 245 14.16 -8.60 -11.16
CA LEU A 245 15.19 -9.49 -10.63
C LEU A 245 16.05 -10.03 -11.78
N THR A 246 17.31 -10.28 -11.48
CA THR A 246 18.24 -10.96 -12.39
C THR A 246 18.96 -12.08 -11.63
N SER A 247 19.85 -12.81 -12.31
CA SER A 247 20.72 -13.78 -11.64
C SER A 247 21.59 -13.13 -10.54
N GLU A 248 22.03 -11.89 -10.71
CA GLU A 248 22.99 -11.20 -9.82
C GLU A 248 22.37 -10.05 -9.01
N TYR A 249 21.48 -9.28 -9.63
CA TYR A 249 20.97 -8.01 -9.12
C TYR A 249 19.49 -8.05 -8.77
N VAL A 250 19.13 -7.33 -7.71
CA VAL A 250 17.82 -6.69 -7.54
C VAL A 250 17.77 -5.42 -8.38
N VAL A 251 16.63 -5.10 -8.99
CA VAL A 251 16.44 -3.86 -9.77
C VAL A 251 15.34 -3.00 -9.15
N GLU A 252 15.63 -1.73 -8.92
CA GLU A 252 14.69 -0.71 -8.43
C GLU A 252 14.68 0.47 -9.41
N ILE A 253 13.49 0.88 -9.87
CA ILE A 253 13.29 1.84 -10.95
C ILE A 253 12.54 3.07 -10.43
N LYS A 254 13.13 4.25 -10.65
CA LYS A 254 12.49 5.55 -10.37
C LYS A 254 12.32 6.36 -11.65
N CYS A 255 11.12 6.92 -11.84
CA CYS A 255 10.78 7.72 -13.02
C CYS A 255 10.40 9.17 -12.65
N PRO A 256 11.36 10.01 -12.21
CA PRO A 256 11.10 11.42 -11.85
C PRO A 256 10.64 12.26 -13.04
N SER A 257 9.59 13.06 -12.88
CA SER A 257 9.11 13.98 -13.92
C SER A 257 9.93 15.27 -14.04
N THR A 258 10.86 15.53 -13.09
CA THR A 258 11.65 16.77 -13.04
C THR A 258 13.06 16.49 -12.52
N LYS A 259 14.01 17.38 -12.83
CA LYS A 259 15.38 17.35 -12.28
C LYS A 259 15.40 17.37 -10.75
N LYS A 260 14.60 18.25 -10.14
CA LYS A 260 14.44 18.29 -8.67
C LYS A 260 13.90 16.96 -8.11
N GLY A 261 12.99 16.31 -8.85
CA GLY A 261 12.51 14.97 -8.51
C GLY A 261 13.64 13.95 -8.53
N LYS A 262 14.48 13.98 -9.56
CA LYS A 262 15.69 13.14 -9.65
C LYS A 262 16.61 13.35 -8.45
N GLU A 263 16.87 14.61 -8.08
CA GLU A 263 17.73 14.96 -6.93
C GLU A 263 17.20 14.44 -5.59
N SER A 264 15.89 14.19 -5.47
CA SER A 264 15.30 13.56 -4.29
C SER A 264 15.58 12.06 -4.18
N PHE A 265 15.96 11.42 -5.29
CA PHE A 265 16.37 10.02 -5.34
C PHE A 265 17.89 9.87 -5.21
N VAL A 266 18.63 10.67 -5.98
CA VAL A 266 20.09 10.63 -6.05
C VAL A 266 20.65 12.04 -6.05
N LYS A 267 21.55 12.34 -5.11
CA LYS A 267 22.25 13.62 -5.00
C LYS A 267 23.75 13.38 -5.04
N ASN A 268 24.45 14.09 -5.93
CA ASN A 268 25.91 13.94 -6.12
C ASN A 268 26.34 12.48 -6.36
N SER A 269 25.56 11.75 -7.17
CA SER A 269 25.76 10.31 -7.45
C SER A 269 25.62 9.37 -6.25
N VAL A 270 25.08 9.86 -5.13
CA VAL A 270 24.78 9.06 -3.93
C VAL A 270 23.28 8.87 -3.80
N ILE A 271 22.85 7.62 -3.62
CA ILE A 271 21.45 7.26 -3.40
C ILE A 271 20.99 7.82 -2.05
N GLY A 272 19.84 8.50 -2.01
CA GLY A 272 19.28 9.02 -0.76
C GLY A 272 18.96 7.92 0.25
N SER A 273 19.10 8.20 1.56
CA SER A 273 18.99 7.21 2.64
C SER A 273 17.73 6.35 2.57
N LYS A 274 16.58 6.97 2.26
CA LYS A 274 15.30 6.27 2.09
C LYS A 274 15.37 5.20 1.01
N TRP A 275 15.95 5.53 -0.12
CA TRP A 275 16.01 4.65 -1.28
C TRP A 275 17.11 3.60 -1.14
N LYS A 276 18.22 3.95 -0.45
CA LYS A 276 19.24 2.99 -0.02
C LYS A 276 18.63 1.94 0.92
N ALA A 277 17.86 2.36 1.92
CA ALA A 277 17.13 1.42 2.79
C ALA A 277 16.17 0.51 2.00
N GLN A 278 15.46 1.06 1.01
CA GLN A 278 14.57 0.28 0.16
C GLN A 278 15.31 -0.82 -0.63
N ILE A 279 16.40 -0.47 -1.34
CA ILE A 279 17.12 -1.46 -2.15
C ILE A 279 17.89 -2.47 -1.29
N GLN A 280 18.43 -2.05 -0.14
CA GLN A 280 19.09 -2.94 0.82
C GLN A 280 18.13 -3.99 1.38
N LEU A 281 16.89 -3.59 1.73
CA LEU A 281 15.89 -4.57 2.18
C LEU A 281 15.46 -5.51 1.05
N GLN A 282 15.32 -5.01 -0.18
CA GLN A 282 15.02 -5.87 -1.33
C GLN A 282 16.13 -6.90 -1.58
N MET A 283 17.40 -6.49 -1.52
CA MET A 283 18.56 -7.39 -1.63
C MET A 283 18.53 -8.49 -0.57
N PHE A 284 18.24 -8.13 0.69
CA PHE A 284 18.06 -9.09 1.77
C PHE A 284 16.95 -10.10 1.49
N PHE A 285 15.76 -9.64 1.10
CA PHE A 285 14.61 -10.52 0.84
C PHE A 285 14.82 -11.43 -0.36
N CYS A 286 15.55 -10.98 -1.38
CA CYS A 286 15.82 -11.73 -2.60
C CYS A 286 17.14 -12.53 -2.55
N ASN A 287 17.86 -12.53 -1.41
CA ASN A 287 19.19 -13.14 -1.24
C ASN A 287 20.18 -12.71 -2.34
N LYS A 288 20.23 -11.40 -2.64
CA LYS A 288 21.18 -10.81 -3.60
C LYS A 288 22.21 -9.96 -2.86
N VAL A 289 23.43 -9.97 -3.37
CA VAL A 289 24.53 -9.16 -2.82
C VAL A 289 24.74 -7.84 -3.57
N LYS A 290 23.98 -7.62 -4.65
CA LYS A 290 24.05 -6.42 -5.49
C LYS A 290 22.66 -5.94 -5.92
N GLY A 291 22.55 -4.62 -6.09
CA GLY A 291 21.35 -3.94 -6.54
C GLY A 291 21.64 -2.92 -7.63
N LEU A 292 20.74 -2.79 -8.60
CA LEU A 292 20.74 -1.73 -9.60
C LEU A 292 19.62 -0.74 -9.29
N PHE A 293 20.00 0.45 -8.86
CA PHE A 293 19.09 1.57 -8.68
C PHE A 293 19.07 2.42 -9.95
N CYS A 294 17.98 2.34 -10.70
CA CYS A 294 17.82 2.92 -12.01
C CYS A 294 16.93 4.17 -11.94
N VAL A 295 17.44 5.32 -12.38
CA VAL A 295 16.69 6.58 -12.41
C VAL A 295 16.53 7.05 -13.84
N ALA A 296 15.30 6.99 -14.34
CA ALA A 296 14.97 7.46 -15.68
C ALA A 296 15.11 8.99 -15.76
N ASN A 297 15.61 9.48 -16.89
CA ASN A 297 15.67 10.92 -17.13
C ASN A 297 14.26 11.55 -17.14
N GLU A 298 14.17 12.83 -16.80
CA GLU A 298 12.91 13.57 -16.84
C GLU A 298 12.28 13.60 -18.24
N ASN A 299 13.10 13.50 -19.29
CA ASN A 299 12.71 13.40 -20.70
C ASN A 299 12.90 11.99 -21.28
N PHE A 300 12.83 10.94 -20.44
CA PHE A 300 13.03 9.55 -20.85
C PHE A 300 12.17 9.15 -22.06
N GLU A 301 10.94 9.66 -22.16
CA GLU A 301 10.06 9.42 -23.29
C GLU A 301 10.73 9.72 -24.65
N SER A 302 11.56 10.77 -24.72
CA SER A 302 12.26 11.20 -25.92
C SER A 302 13.67 10.61 -26.02
N ASN A 303 14.45 10.64 -24.94
CA ASN A 303 15.89 10.36 -25.00
C ASN A 303 16.28 8.94 -24.59
N LYS A 304 15.36 8.18 -23.97
CA LYS A 304 15.60 6.83 -23.41
C LYS A 304 16.78 6.76 -22.45
N LYS A 305 17.20 7.86 -21.83
CA LYS A 305 18.36 7.88 -20.93
C LYS A 305 17.96 7.42 -19.52
N VAL A 306 18.74 6.52 -18.96
CA VAL A 306 18.60 6.01 -17.59
C VAL A 306 19.97 6.09 -16.91
N GLU A 307 20.01 6.66 -15.72
CA GLU A 307 21.19 6.60 -14.86
C GLU A 307 21.10 5.38 -13.95
N ILE A 308 22.15 4.55 -13.94
CA ILE A 308 22.17 3.27 -13.24
C ILE A 308 23.25 3.33 -12.18
N PHE A 309 22.85 3.22 -10.91
CA PHE A 309 23.73 3.17 -9.75
C PHE A 309 23.76 1.73 -9.24
N GLU A 310 24.96 1.18 -9.07
CA GLU A 310 25.15 -0.15 -8.49
C GLU A 310 25.40 0.03 -6.99
N GLU A 311 24.72 -0.75 -6.16
CA GLU A 311 24.83 -0.74 -4.71
C GLU A 311 25.14 -2.17 -4.24
N ASP A 312 26.19 -2.31 -3.43
CA ASP A 312 26.52 -3.58 -2.77
C ASP A 312 25.69 -3.75 -1.50
N TYR A 313 25.33 -5.00 -1.19
CA TYR A 313 24.64 -5.32 0.05
C TYR A 313 25.51 -5.01 1.28
N ASP A 314 24.94 -4.28 2.22
CA ASP A 314 25.56 -3.92 3.49
C ASP A 314 24.82 -4.63 4.62
N GLU A 315 25.41 -5.75 5.08
CA GLU A 315 24.81 -6.62 6.10
C GLU A 315 24.58 -5.90 7.43
N ASN A 316 25.54 -5.08 7.87
CA ASN A 316 25.44 -4.35 9.13
C ASN A 316 24.33 -3.29 9.05
N TYR A 317 24.29 -2.54 7.95
CA TYR A 317 23.24 -1.56 7.72
C TYR A 317 21.86 -2.20 7.62
N CYS A 318 21.76 -3.33 6.91
CA CYS A 318 20.49 -4.03 6.75
C CYS A 318 19.99 -4.64 8.07
N THR A 319 20.90 -5.18 8.89
CA THR A 319 20.57 -5.74 10.21
C THR A 319 20.02 -4.66 11.14
N ASP A 320 20.71 -3.51 11.24
CA ASP A 320 20.23 -2.36 12.02
C ASP A 320 18.85 -1.87 11.54
N LEU A 321 18.63 -1.84 10.21
CA LEU A 321 17.36 -1.46 9.60
C LEU A 321 16.23 -2.44 9.95
N LEU A 322 16.50 -3.75 9.92
CA LEU A 322 15.57 -4.82 10.29
C LEU A 322 15.19 -4.74 11.78
N GLU A 323 16.17 -4.57 12.67
CA GLU A 323 15.94 -4.46 14.11
C GLU A 323 15.08 -3.25 14.47
N LYS A 324 15.43 -2.06 13.96
CA LYS A 324 14.66 -0.83 14.21
C LYS A 324 13.24 -0.92 13.67
N SER A 325 13.08 -1.44 12.45
CA SER A 325 11.75 -1.61 11.84
C SER A 325 10.91 -2.64 12.59
N THR A 326 11.54 -3.70 13.11
CA THR A 326 10.87 -4.72 13.93
C THR A 326 10.41 -4.15 15.25
N HIS A 327 11.26 -3.35 15.91
CA HIS A 327 10.86 -2.64 17.13
C HIS A 327 9.65 -1.74 16.88
N PHE A 328 9.65 -0.96 15.80
CA PHE A 328 8.49 -0.15 15.40
C PHE A 328 7.24 -1.01 15.14
N TRP A 329 7.38 -2.13 14.43
CA TRP A 329 6.26 -3.03 14.16
C TRP A 329 5.63 -3.58 15.44
N LYS A 330 6.46 -4.09 16.36
CA LYS A 330 6.02 -4.66 17.64
C LYS A 330 5.30 -3.63 18.52
N THR A 331 5.79 -2.39 18.53
CA THR A 331 5.28 -1.35 19.42
C THR A 331 4.09 -0.57 18.84
N SER A 332 3.98 -0.47 17.51
CA SER A 332 3.03 0.45 16.87
C SER A 332 2.05 -0.25 15.92
N VAL A 333 2.46 -1.30 15.21
CA VAL A 333 1.61 -2.03 14.24
C VAL A 333 0.89 -3.20 14.91
N PHE A 334 1.62 -4.05 15.64
CA PHE A 334 1.07 -5.25 16.27
C PHE A 334 -0.09 -4.99 17.23
N PRO A 335 -0.04 -3.98 18.14
CA PRO A 335 -1.16 -3.70 19.04
C PRO A 335 -2.47 -3.40 18.30
N LYS A 336 -2.39 -2.69 17.18
CA LYS A 336 -3.56 -2.39 16.33
C LYS A 336 -4.01 -3.60 15.53
N LEU A 337 -3.07 -4.46 15.10
CA LEU A 337 -3.38 -5.69 14.37
C LEU A 337 -4.15 -6.69 15.25
N VAL A 338 -3.82 -6.80 16.55
CA VAL A 338 -4.57 -7.65 17.48
C VAL A 338 -5.93 -7.06 17.86
N GLU A 339 -6.21 -5.79 17.58
CA GLU A 339 -7.53 -5.18 17.76
C GLU A 339 -8.47 -5.42 16.56
N THR A 340 -7.92 -5.75 15.37
CA THR A 340 -8.72 -6.18 14.21
C THR A 340 -9.23 -7.60 14.36
#